data_AF-A0A1E4RR54-F1
#
_entry.id   AF-A0A1E4RR54-F1
#
_cell.length_a   1.000
_cell.length_b   1.000
_cell.length_c   1.000
_cell.angle_alpha   90.00
_cell.angle_beta   90.00
_cell.angle_gamma   90.00
#
_symmetry.space_group_name_H-M   'P 1'
#
loop_
_entity.id
_entity.type
_entity.pdbx_description
1 polymer ?
#
loop_
_entity_poly.entity_id
_entity_poly.type
_entity_poly.pdbx_seq_one_letter_code
_entity_poly.pdbx_strand_id
1 'polypeptide(L)'
;PARLQVDPESIPDDDKPPQTGSVFNVWYLKWSGGDSSSNPYTKLNFRVNIKKDSGYTKAKHSNYICLFFARGCCYLGKNCPYLHRLPTSEDYFIPTQDCFGRDKTSEYKDDMSGVGSFKKINKTLYIGGLTKTNNSNIQNILTKHFEEFGNIEKIKILFNKNCAFITYKLEYQAQFAKEAMQNQSIVGDDILNIKWANEDPDPNSQKQKQNALEDEALNTVKKLLNDKSKDNKVTVQEVESEGEEE
;
A
#
# COMPACT_ATOMS: atom_id res chain seq x y z
N PRO A 1 -4.25 22.49 4.96
CA PRO A 1 -2.86 22.25 4.48
C PRO A 1 -2.31 21.00 5.15
N ALA A 2 -1.48 20.22 4.47
CA ALA A 2 -0.74 19.15 5.15
C ALA A 2 0.15 19.76 6.25
N ARG A 3 0.06 19.23 7.47
CA ARG A 3 0.91 19.68 8.59
C ARG A 3 2.30 19.05 8.51
N LEU A 4 3.24 19.62 9.25
CA LEU A 4 4.52 18.96 9.53
C LEU A 4 4.28 17.80 10.50
N GLN A 5 4.77 16.61 10.16
CA GLN A 5 4.64 15.43 11.03
C GLN A 5 5.79 15.36 12.03
N VAL A 6 7.00 15.67 11.57
CA VAL A 6 8.21 15.79 12.37
C VAL A 6 8.82 17.15 12.08
N ASP A 7 9.23 17.83 13.13
CA ASP A 7 10.01 19.06 13.03
C ASP A 7 11.49 18.67 12.89
N PRO A 8 12.21 19.05 11.82
CA PRO A 8 13.63 18.80 11.68
C PRO A 8 14.47 19.23 12.90
N GLU A 9 14.06 20.32 13.57
CA GLU A 9 14.79 20.87 14.72
C GLU A 9 14.56 20.08 16.01
N SER A 10 13.52 19.23 16.05
CA SER A 10 13.15 18.46 17.23
C SER A 10 13.65 17.02 17.22
N ILE A 11 14.42 16.60 16.22
CA ILE A 11 14.99 15.25 16.16
C ILE A 11 16.25 15.24 17.03
N PRO A 12 16.28 14.54 18.18
CA PRO A 12 17.50 14.41 18.97
C PRO A 12 18.56 13.65 18.17
N ASP A 13 19.83 14.03 18.28
CA ASP A 13 20.95 13.28 17.68
C ASP A 13 20.98 11.79 18.13
N ASP A 14 20.36 11.50 19.28
CA ASP A 14 20.22 10.16 19.90
C ASP A 14 19.14 9.25 19.26
N ASP A 15 18.31 9.73 18.33
CA ASP A 15 17.34 8.89 17.60
C ASP A 15 17.99 7.97 16.55
N LYS A 16 19.32 7.98 16.45
CA LYS A 16 20.08 7.05 15.63
C LYS A 16 20.02 5.67 16.29
N PRO A 17 19.56 4.61 15.59
CA PRO A 17 19.66 3.26 16.13
C PRO A 17 21.13 2.97 16.49
N PRO A 18 21.40 2.14 17.51
CA PRO A 18 22.76 1.79 17.89
C PRO A 18 23.55 1.34 16.66
N GLN A 19 24.80 1.78 16.55
CA GLN A 19 25.63 1.49 15.37
C GLN A 19 25.92 -0.02 15.28
N THR A 20 25.09 -0.71 14.51
CA THR A 20 25.21 -2.15 14.22
C THR A 20 25.78 -2.41 12.83
N GLY A 21 26.42 -1.41 12.19
CA GLY A 21 27.00 -1.52 10.86
C GLY A 21 27.84 -0.32 10.45
N SER A 22 28.40 -0.38 9.25
CA SER A 22 29.34 0.62 8.73
C SER A 22 28.65 1.81 8.06
N VAL A 23 27.45 1.63 7.49
CA VAL A 23 26.72 2.67 6.75
C VAL A 23 25.31 2.85 7.31
N PHE A 24 24.99 4.04 7.82
CA PHE A 24 23.64 4.36 8.28
C PHE A 24 22.75 4.77 7.09
N ASN A 25 21.71 3.99 6.82
CA ASN A 25 20.74 4.28 5.78
C ASN A 25 19.59 5.12 6.35
N VAL A 26 19.66 6.44 6.11
CA VAL A 26 18.69 7.44 6.56
C VAL A 26 17.26 7.15 6.06
N TRP A 27 17.11 6.50 4.90
CA TRP A 27 15.80 6.18 4.31
C TRP A 27 15.12 4.98 4.96
N TYR A 28 15.88 4.07 5.57
CA TYR A 28 15.35 2.90 6.27
C TYR A 28 15.53 2.98 7.78
N LEU A 29 16.18 4.04 8.28
CA LEU A 29 16.61 4.19 9.67
C LEU A 29 17.31 2.91 10.17
N LYS A 30 18.22 2.35 9.35
CA LYS A 30 18.93 1.10 9.62
C LYS A 30 20.40 1.20 9.25
N TRP A 31 21.26 0.51 10.01
CA TRP A 31 22.65 0.31 9.66
C TRP A 31 22.81 -0.87 8.70
N SER A 32 23.67 -0.69 7.70
CA SER A 32 24.11 -1.73 6.77
C SER A 32 25.53 -2.16 7.12
N GLY A 33 25.83 -3.47 7.01
CA GLY A 33 27.19 -3.98 7.05
C GLY A 33 27.77 -4.29 8.43
N GLY A 34 26.95 -4.67 9.41
CA GLY A 34 27.44 -5.29 10.65
C GLY A 34 26.66 -6.53 11.06
N ASP A 35 26.92 -7.01 12.27
CA ASP A 35 26.45 -8.28 12.81
C ASP A 35 24.94 -8.25 13.15
N SER A 36 24.18 -9.07 12.43
CA SER A 36 22.71 -9.20 12.53
C SER A 36 22.25 -9.97 13.79
N SER A 37 22.92 -9.79 14.92
CA SER A 37 22.66 -10.50 16.18
C SER A 37 21.63 -9.81 17.09
N SER A 38 21.25 -8.56 16.79
CA SER A 38 20.25 -7.81 17.56
C SER A 38 18.87 -7.84 16.88
N ASN A 39 17.83 -7.91 17.71
CA ASN A 39 16.41 -8.04 17.34
C ASN A 39 16.06 -7.17 16.10
N PRO A 40 15.68 -7.77 14.94
CA PRO A 40 15.68 -7.06 13.65
C PRO A 40 14.57 -6.01 13.47
N TYR A 41 13.71 -5.86 14.48
CA TYR A 41 12.54 -5.01 14.49
C TYR A 41 12.64 -4.00 15.64
N THR A 42 13.08 -2.78 15.33
CA THR A 42 13.00 -1.63 16.24
C THR A 42 11.65 -0.95 16.04
N LYS A 43 10.91 -0.72 17.13
CA LYS A 43 9.64 0.01 17.09
C LYS A 43 9.89 1.42 16.55
N LEU A 44 9.10 1.85 15.57
CA LEU A 44 9.18 3.21 15.06
C LEU A 44 8.49 4.17 16.03
N ASN A 45 9.11 5.33 16.26
CA ASN A 45 8.57 6.40 17.10
C ASN A 45 7.44 7.17 16.41
N PHE A 46 7.41 7.16 15.07
CA PHE A 46 6.48 7.94 14.28
C PHE A 46 5.46 7.03 13.58
N ARG A 47 4.21 7.49 13.50
CA ARG A 47 3.11 6.86 12.75
C ARG A 47 2.22 7.93 12.16
N VAL A 48 1.79 7.75 10.92
CA VAL A 48 0.84 8.67 10.28
C VAL A 48 -0.50 8.66 11.00
N ASN A 49 -1.05 9.84 11.22
CA ASN A 49 -2.44 10.01 11.62
C ASN A 49 -3.21 10.61 10.44
N ILE A 50 -3.96 9.79 9.71
CA ILE A 50 -4.61 10.21 8.46
C ILE A 50 -5.49 11.45 8.66
N LYS A 51 -6.23 11.55 9.78
CA LYS A 51 -7.13 12.69 10.05
C LYS A 51 -6.39 14.01 10.26
N LYS A 52 -5.20 13.96 10.86
CA LYS A 52 -4.42 15.17 11.20
C LYS A 52 -3.37 15.52 10.15
N ASP A 53 -2.82 14.51 9.47
CA ASP A 53 -1.62 14.64 8.65
C ASP A 53 -1.97 14.85 7.18
N SER A 54 -3.13 14.33 6.75
CA SER A 54 -3.57 14.48 5.37
C SER A 54 -3.95 15.92 5.06
N GLY A 55 -3.65 16.36 3.85
CA GLY A 55 -4.00 17.68 3.38
C GLY A 55 -3.32 18.02 2.06
N TYR A 56 -3.62 19.21 1.54
CA TYR A 56 -2.99 19.69 0.32
C TYR A 56 -1.49 19.95 0.53
N THR A 57 -0.70 19.63 -0.49
CA THR A 57 0.74 19.87 -0.59
C THR A 57 1.05 20.65 -1.88
N LYS A 58 2.32 20.73 -2.31
CA LYS A 58 2.69 21.27 -3.63
C LYS A 58 2.42 20.29 -4.78
N ALA A 59 2.13 19.03 -4.47
CA ALA A 59 1.90 17.99 -5.45
C ALA A 59 0.64 18.23 -6.28
N LYS A 60 0.69 17.86 -7.57
CA LYS A 60 -0.47 17.78 -8.45
C LYS A 60 -1.10 16.38 -8.33
N HIS A 61 -2.31 16.22 -8.87
CA HIS A 61 -3.03 14.95 -8.84
C HIS A 61 -2.28 13.77 -9.48
N SER A 62 -1.36 14.05 -10.43
CA SER A 62 -0.55 13.03 -11.12
C SER A 62 0.72 12.62 -10.37
N ASN A 63 1.02 13.22 -9.21
CA ASN A 63 2.21 12.88 -8.45
C ASN A 63 1.99 11.65 -7.56
N TYR A 64 3.08 10.99 -7.17
CA TYR A 64 3.04 9.88 -6.23
C TYR A 64 2.72 10.33 -4.81
N ILE A 65 2.33 9.36 -3.99
CA ILE A 65 2.12 9.54 -2.56
C ILE A 65 3.47 9.66 -1.86
N CYS A 66 3.54 10.51 -0.83
CA CYS A 66 4.75 10.68 -0.05
C CYS A 66 4.98 9.43 0.82
N LEU A 67 6.13 8.76 0.66
CA LEU A 67 6.52 7.63 1.50
C LEU A 67 6.72 8.04 2.97
N PHE A 68 7.35 9.21 3.19
CA PHE A 68 7.55 9.73 4.55
C PHE A 68 6.24 10.10 5.22
N PHE A 69 5.27 10.60 4.46
CA PHE A 69 3.92 10.83 4.95
C PHE A 69 3.30 9.54 5.47
N ALA A 70 3.35 8.47 4.68
CA ALA A 70 2.82 7.16 5.08
C ALA A 70 3.48 6.64 6.35
N ARG A 71 4.79 6.85 6.51
CA ARG A 71 5.56 6.46 7.71
C ARG A 71 5.40 7.40 8.91
N GLY A 72 4.74 8.54 8.75
CA GLY A 72 4.54 9.49 9.85
C GLY A 72 5.69 10.47 10.09
N CYS A 73 6.65 10.59 9.16
CA CYS A 73 7.89 11.34 9.36
C CYS A 73 8.19 12.40 8.28
N CYS A 74 7.18 12.87 7.54
CA CYS A 74 7.37 13.94 6.58
C CYS A 74 7.62 15.28 7.28
N TYR A 75 8.77 15.88 6.97
CA TYR A 75 9.22 17.17 7.48
C TYR A 75 8.93 18.35 6.54
N LEU A 76 8.28 18.11 5.40
CA LEU A 76 7.98 19.15 4.41
C LEU A 76 6.54 19.70 4.54
N GLY A 77 5.62 18.90 5.09
CA GLY A 77 4.21 19.28 5.27
C GLY A 77 3.60 19.83 3.97
N LYS A 78 3.01 21.03 4.04
CA LYS A 78 2.41 21.73 2.88
C LYS A 78 3.38 21.94 1.71
N ASN A 79 4.69 21.96 1.96
CA ASN A 79 5.70 22.16 0.92
C ASN A 79 6.15 20.86 0.25
N CYS A 80 5.62 19.71 0.66
CA CYS A 80 6.01 18.42 0.08
C CYS A 80 5.66 18.37 -1.43
N PRO A 81 6.56 17.89 -2.30
CA PRO A 81 6.28 17.70 -3.73
C PRO A 81 5.44 16.46 -4.02
N TYR A 82 5.14 15.65 -3.00
CA TYR A 82 4.34 14.43 -3.08
C TYR A 82 3.01 14.57 -2.35
N LEU A 83 2.05 13.70 -2.64
CA LEU A 83 0.70 13.76 -2.07
C LEU A 83 0.67 13.31 -0.60
N HIS A 84 -0.07 14.05 0.24
CA HIS A 84 -0.38 13.68 1.62
C HIS A 84 -1.87 13.32 1.76
N ARG A 85 -2.24 12.20 1.15
CA ARG A 85 -3.57 11.60 1.26
C ARG A 85 -3.49 10.10 0.95
N LEU A 86 -4.57 9.39 1.21
CA LEU A 86 -4.69 7.98 0.82
C LEU A 86 -4.86 7.83 -0.70
N PRO A 87 -4.42 6.70 -1.27
CA PRO A 87 -4.72 6.35 -2.65
C PRO A 87 -6.21 6.04 -2.83
N THR A 88 -6.81 6.57 -3.89
CA THR A 88 -8.19 6.34 -4.29
C THR A 88 -8.27 5.52 -5.58
N SER A 89 -9.46 5.08 -5.98
CA SER A 89 -9.67 4.37 -7.24
C SER A 89 -9.52 5.25 -8.48
N GLU A 90 -9.51 6.57 -8.31
CA GLU A 90 -9.34 7.55 -9.39
C GLU A 90 -7.87 7.80 -9.71
N ASP A 91 -6.97 7.38 -8.81
CA ASP A 91 -5.54 7.51 -9.03
C ASP A 91 -5.03 6.50 -10.04
N TYR A 92 -4.27 7.00 -11.01
CA TYR A 92 -3.54 6.16 -11.96
C TYR A 92 -2.07 6.09 -11.54
N PHE A 93 -1.62 4.90 -11.14
CA PHE A 93 -0.21 4.58 -10.94
C PHE A 93 0.24 3.60 -12.03
N ILE A 94 1.50 3.74 -12.43
CA ILE A 94 2.11 2.84 -13.42
C ILE A 94 2.16 1.42 -12.82
N PRO A 95 1.69 0.37 -13.52
CA PRO A 95 1.62 -0.99 -12.95
C PRO A 95 2.96 -1.57 -12.47
N THR A 96 4.08 -1.11 -13.04
CA THR A 96 5.44 -1.51 -12.66
C THR A 96 5.95 -0.79 -11.40
N GLN A 97 5.20 0.16 -10.85
CA GLN A 97 5.58 0.96 -9.69
C GLN A 97 4.54 0.87 -8.57
N ASP A 98 4.98 1.07 -7.34
CA ASP A 98 4.07 1.24 -6.21
C ASP A 98 3.49 2.67 -6.15
N CYS A 99 2.53 2.90 -5.26
CA CYS A 99 1.88 4.20 -5.07
C CYS A 99 2.83 5.32 -4.59
N PHE A 100 4.07 4.96 -4.24
CA PHE A 100 5.15 5.89 -3.85
C PHE A 100 6.13 6.17 -4.99
N GLY A 101 5.94 5.55 -6.17
CA GLY A 101 6.79 5.72 -7.35
C GLY A 101 8.07 4.88 -7.33
N ARG A 102 8.13 3.84 -6.49
CA ARG A 102 9.25 2.89 -6.47
C ARG A 102 8.98 1.75 -7.44
N ASP A 103 10.00 1.34 -8.20
CA ASP A 103 9.88 0.22 -9.13
C ASP A 103 9.69 -1.10 -8.39
N LYS A 104 8.64 -1.84 -8.77
CA LYS A 104 8.39 -3.21 -8.33
C LYS A 104 9.41 -4.16 -8.96
N THR A 105 9.67 -5.27 -8.30
CA THR A 105 10.58 -6.30 -8.81
C THR A 105 9.86 -7.31 -9.70
N SER A 106 10.60 -8.06 -10.51
CA SER A 106 10.00 -9.15 -11.31
C SER A 106 9.45 -10.25 -10.40
N GLU A 107 10.21 -10.61 -9.37
CA GLU A 107 9.86 -11.63 -8.39
C GLU A 107 9.84 -11.04 -6.99
N TYR A 108 9.05 -11.64 -6.10
CA TYR A 108 9.10 -11.28 -4.69
C TYR A 108 10.46 -11.67 -4.10
N LYS A 109 10.88 -10.95 -3.07
CA LYS A 109 11.98 -11.42 -2.22
C LYS A 109 11.56 -12.68 -1.49
N ASP A 110 12.53 -13.56 -1.18
CA ASP A 110 12.29 -14.80 -0.45
C ASP A 110 11.54 -14.60 0.89
N ASP A 111 11.82 -13.47 1.55
CA ASP A 111 11.19 -13.11 2.82
C ASP A 111 9.85 -12.38 2.66
N MET A 112 9.36 -12.21 1.43
CA MET A 112 8.14 -11.47 1.04
C MET A 112 8.12 -9.99 1.48
N SER A 113 9.29 -9.40 1.74
CA SER A 113 9.44 -7.98 2.04
C SER A 113 9.53 -7.12 0.78
N GLY A 114 9.75 -5.81 0.96
CA GLY A 114 9.98 -4.86 -0.13
C GLY A 114 8.72 -4.35 -0.81
N VAL A 115 8.86 -3.93 -2.06
CA VAL A 115 7.85 -3.23 -2.88
C VAL A 115 6.80 -4.17 -3.50
N GLY A 116 7.14 -5.45 -3.63
CA GLY A 116 6.30 -6.46 -4.28
C GLY A 116 6.66 -6.68 -5.75
N SER A 117 5.89 -7.55 -6.42
CA SER A 117 6.15 -7.95 -7.82
C SER A 117 5.18 -7.29 -8.79
N PHE A 118 5.65 -6.87 -9.97
CA PHE A 118 4.77 -6.41 -11.04
C PHE A 118 4.08 -7.54 -11.82
N LYS A 119 4.54 -8.80 -11.69
CA LYS A 119 3.90 -9.95 -12.35
C LYS A 119 2.52 -10.26 -11.79
N LYS A 120 2.26 -9.87 -10.53
CA LYS A 120 1.05 -10.23 -9.80
C LYS A 120 0.58 -9.11 -8.89
N ILE A 121 -0.65 -8.68 -9.12
CA ILE A 121 -1.37 -7.77 -8.23
C ILE A 121 -1.64 -8.49 -6.91
N ASN A 122 -1.03 -8.01 -5.82
CA ASN A 122 -1.25 -8.53 -4.48
C ASN A 122 -1.89 -7.48 -3.59
N LYS A 123 -3.09 -7.77 -3.12
CA LYS A 123 -3.87 -6.89 -2.25
C LYS A 123 -3.88 -7.36 -0.80
N THR A 124 -3.16 -8.44 -0.49
CA THR A 124 -3.19 -9.10 0.81
C THR A 124 -1.87 -8.94 1.54
N LEU A 125 -1.94 -8.46 2.78
CA LEU A 125 -0.81 -8.30 3.68
C LEU A 125 -0.81 -9.40 4.73
N TYR A 126 0.36 -9.96 5.00
CA TYR A 126 0.65 -10.76 6.18
C TYR A 126 1.03 -9.82 7.33
N ILE A 127 0.36 -9.99 8.46
CA ILE A 127 0.63 -9.30 9.73
C ILE A 127 1.18 -10.33 10.70
N GLY A 128 2.48 -10.24 10.99
CA GLY A 128 3.15 -11.02 12.03
C GLY A 128 3.48 -10.18 13.25
N GLY A 129 3.93 -10.85 14.32
CA GLY A 129 4.30 -10.18 15.57
C GLY A 129 3.12 -9.87 16.49
N LEU A 130 1.97 -10.54 16.33
CA LEU A 130 0.80 -10.42 17.20
C LEU A 130 0.97 -11.19 18.52
N THR A 131 2.14 -11.06 19.15
CA THR A 131 2.47 -11.78 20.39
C THR A 131 1.60 -11.24 21.53
N LYS A 132 1.26 -12.02 22.55
CA LYS A 132 0.60 -11.58 23.80
C LYS A 132 -0.84 -11.07 23.75
N THR A 133 -1.43 -10.75 22.60
CA THR A 133 -2.87 -10.44 22.54
C THR A 133 -3.71 -11.73 22.47
N ASN A 134 -3.83 -12.45 23.60
CA ASN A 134 -4.88 -13.46 23.84
C ASN A 134 -6.25 -12.81 24.02
N ASN A 135 -6.56 -11.82 23.18
CA ASN A 135 -7.77 -11.03 23.27
C ASN A 135 -8.71 -11.51 22.19
N SER A 136 -9.90 -11.96 22.60
CA SER A 136 -11.07 -12.19 21.74
C SER A 136 -11.39 -10.98 20.84
N ASN A 137 -10.84 -9.81 21.16
CA ASN A 137 -11.01 -8.54 20.44
C ASN A 137 -9.92 -8.22 19.40
N ILE A 138 -8.95 -9.11 19.14
CA ILE A 138 -7.85 -8.81 18.18
C ILE A 138 -8.37 -8.45 16.78
N GLN A 139 -9.47 -9.07 16.34
CA GLN A 139 -10.10 -8.75 15.07
C GLN A 139 -10.57 -7.30 15.02
N ASN A 140 -11.29 -6.83 16.04
CA ASN A 140 -11.79 -5.46 16.12
C ASN A 140 -10.64 -4.44 16.15
N ILE A 141 -9.56 -4.78 16.85
CA ILE A 141 -8.38 -3.93 16.94
C ILE A 141 -7.70 -3.84 15.57
N LEU A 142 -7.46 -4.97 14.90
CA LEU A 142 -6.90 -4.98 13.55
C LEU A 142 -7.78 -4.21 12.57
N THR A 143 -9.09 -4.42 12.59
CA THR A 143 -10.03 -3.65 11.76
C THR A 143 -9.85 -2.16 12.00
N LYS A 144 -9.93 -1.69 13.25
CA LYS A 144 -9.80 -0.27 13.61
C LYS A 144 -8.49 0.37 13.14
N HIS A 145 -7.38 -0.36 13.24
CA HIS A 145 -6.06 0.16 12.86
C HIS A 145 -5.78 0.09 11.36
N PHE A 146 -6.37 -0.86 10.63
CA PHE A 146 -6.10 -1.04 9.21
C PHE A 146 -7.17 -0.40 8.30
N GLU A 147 -8.39 -0.20 8.79
CA GLU A 147 -9.47 0.45 8.03
C GLU A 147 -9.17 1.92 7.73
N GLU A 148 -8.31 2.56 8.53
CA GLU A 148 -7.92 3.96 8.30
C GLU A 148 -7.11 4.16 7.02
N PHE A 149 -6.53 3.11 6.44
CA PHE A 149 -5.70 3.18 5.23
C PHE A 149 -6.44 2.83 3.94
N GLY A 150 -7.65 2.28 4.03
CA GLY A 150 -8.39 1.84 2.87
C GLY A 150 -9.49 0.83 3.18
N ASN A 151 -10.21 0.45 2.13
CA ASN A 151 -11.37 -0.42 2.28
C ASN A 151 -10.90 -1.88 2.37
N ILE A 152 -11.13 -2.50 3.52
CA ILE A 152 -10.82 -3.90 3.76
C ILE A 152 -11.90 -4.78 3.12
N GLU A 153 -11.46 -5.81 2.40
CA GLU A 153 -12.31 -6.84 1.78
C GLU A 153 -12.44 -8.06 2.69
N LYS A 154 -11.33 -8.53 3.27
CA LYS A 154 -11.29 -9.74 4.09
C LYS A 154 -10.22 -9.62 5.17
N ILE A 155 -10.54 -10.10 6.38
CA ILE A 155 -9.58 -10.31 7.46
C ILE A 155 -9.63 -11.79 7.86
N LYS A 156 -8.48 -12.46 7.85
CA LYS A 156 -8.32 -13.86 8.28
C LYS A 156 -7.26 -13.93 9.37
N ILE A 157 -7.63 -14.42 10.55
CA ILE A 157 -6.72 -14.50 11.70
C ILE A 157 -6.39 -15.96 11.98
N LEU A 158 -5.11 -16.27 12.12
CA LEU A 158 -4.62 -17.59 12.50
C LEU A 158 -4.02 -17.51 13.92
N PHE A 159 -4.87 -17.73 14.92
CA PHE A 159 -4.48 -17.66 16.33
C PHE A 159 -3.28 -18.56 16.66
N ASN A 160 -3.26 -19.79 16.14
CA ASN A 160 -2.17 -20.75 16.38
C ASN A 160 -0.79 -20.27 15.86
N LYS A 161 -0.79 -19.35 14.89
CA LYS A 161 0.43 -18.81 14.28
C LYS A 161 0.71 -17.36 14.69
N ASN A 162 -0.13 -16.79 15.56
CA ASN A 162 -0.09 -15.37 15.96
C ASN A 162 0.09 -14.43 14.75
N CYS A 163 -0.66 -14.72 13.69
CA CYS A 163 -0.63 -13.91 12.46
C CYS A 163 -2.03 -13.65 11.93
N ALA A 164 -2.14 -12.58 11.15
CA ALA A 164 -3.35 -12.22 10.44
C ALA A 164 -3.04 -11.91 8.97
N PHE A 165 -4.06 -12.01 8.15
CA PHE A 165 -4.05 -11.66 6.75
C PHE A 165 -5.14 -10.64 6.50
N ILE A 166 -4.78 -9.52 5.89
CA ILE A 166 -5.70 -8.42 5.58
C ILE A 166 -5.66 -8.18 4.08
N THR A 167 -6.81 -8.37 3.42
CA THR A 167 -6.99 -8.12 1.99
C THR A 167 -7.71 -6.79 1.81
N TYR A 168 -7.11 -5.86 1.06
CA TYR A 168 -7.72 -4.60 0.66
C TYR A 168 -8.41 -4.70 -0.69
N LYS A 169 -9.34 -3.78 -0.97
CA LYS A 169 -9.98 -3.68 -2.29
C LYS A 169 -9.01 -3.23 -3.40
N LEU A 170 -8.10 -2.31 -3.07
CA LEU A 170 -7.12 -1.75 -4.00
C LEU A 170 -5.69 -2.17 -3.61
N GLU A 171 -4.85 -2.44 -4.61
CA GLU A 171 -3.42 -2.76 -4.40
C GLU A 171 -2.68 -1.60 -3.72
N TYR A 172 -2.92 -0.38 -4.18
CA TYR A 172 -2.27 0.83 -3.67
C TYR A 172 -2.58 1.08 -2.19
N GLN A 173 -3.78 0.72 -1.72
CA GLN A 173 -4.14 0.80 -0.30
C GLN A 173 -3.34 -0.22 0.54
N ALA A 174 -3.13 -1.43 0.01
CA ALA A 174 -2.27 -2.42 0.66
C ALA A 174 -0.80 -1.97 0.69
N GLN A 175 -0.28 -1.39 -0.40
CA GLN A 175 1.07 -0.82 -0.45
C GLN A 175 1.24 0.29 0.59
N PHE A 176 0.26 1.19 0.69
CA PHE A 176 0.26 2.27 1.68
C PHE A 176 0.24 1.74 3.11
N ALA A 177 -0.73 0.86 3.43
CA ALA A 177 -0.91 0.28 4.75
C ALA A 177 0.33 -0.50 5.20
N LYS A 178 0.99 -1.21 4.27
CA LYS A 178 2.23 -1.93 4.55
C LYS A 178 3.33 -0.99 5.06
N GLU A 179 3.60 0.11 4.38
CA GLU A 179 4.64 1.05 4.82
C GLU A 179 4.24 1.84 6.07
N ALA A 180 2.95 2.15 6.24
CA ALA A 180 2.44 2.89 7.39
C ALA A 180 2.47 2.08 8.70
N MET A 181 2.23 0.78 8.63
CA MET A 181 2.13 -0.10 9.80
C MET A 181 3.37 -0.98 10.04
N GLN A 182 4.37 -0.92 9.15
CA GLN A 182 5.63 -1.65 9.35
C GLN A 182 6.31 -1.18 10.64
N ASN A 183 6.76 -2.14 11.47
CA ASN A 183 7.45 -1.88 12.74
C ASN A 183 6.64 -0.99 13.72
N GLN A 184 5.33 -0.90 13.54
CA GLN A 184 4.43 -0.24 14.48
C GLN A 184 4.03 -1.21 15.59
N SER A 185 3.49 -0.64 16.66
CA SER A 185 2.82 -1.41 17.71
C SER A 185 1.33 -1.09 17.70
N ILE A 186 0.51 -2.12 17.87
CA ILE A 186 -0.95 -1.97 18.03
C ILE A 186 -1.30 -1.87 19.51
N VAL A 187 -0.80 -2.81 20.32
CA VAL A 187 -1.04 -2.90 21.76
C VAL A 187 0.28 -3.18 22.46
N GLY A 188 0.64 -2.36 23.44
CA GLY A 188 1.83 -2.55 24.27
C GLY A 188 3.16 -2.43 23.50
N ASP A 189 3.99 -3.45 23.63
CA ASP A 189 5.37 -3.50 23.12
C ASP A 189 5.55 -4.46 21.95
N ASP A 190 4.46 -4.98 21.39
CA ASP A 190 4.53 -5.84 20.21
C ASP A 190 4.96 -5.02 19.01
N ILE A 191 5.86 -5.58 18.19
CA ILE A 191 6.36 -4.93 16.98
C ILE A 191 5.87 -5.73 15.79
N LEU A 192 5.01 -5.10 15.00
CA LEU A 192 4.42 -5.72 13.83
C LEU A 192 5.46 -5.90 12.73
N ASN A 193 5.36 -7.05 12.07
CA ASN A 193 6.12 -7.35 10.88
C ASN A 193 5.16 -7.54 9.71
N ILE A 194 5.18 -6.62 8.74
CA ILE A 194 4.24 -6.61 7.63
C ILE A 194 4.93 -6.99 6.34
N LYS A 195 4.38 -8.02 5.71
CA LYS A 195 4.92 -8.61 4.48
C LYS A 195 3.82 -8.80 3.45
N TRP A 196 4.20 -9.01 2.22
CA TRP A 196 3.27 -9.47 1.20
C TRP A 196 2.80 -10.88 1.54
N ALA A 197 1.50 -11.14 1.45
CA ALA A 197 0.98 -12.47 1.69
C ALA A 197 1.26 -13.39 0.51
N ASN A 198 1.59 -14.64 0.82
CA ASN A 198 1.56 -15.73 -0.15
C ASN A 198 0.11 -16.08 -0.53
N GLU A 199 -0.05 -16.94 -1.53
CA GLU A 199 -1.36 -17.47 -1.88
C GLU A 199 -1.96 -18.26 -0.72
N ASP A 200 -3.27 -18.13 -0.53
CA ASP A 200 -3.99 -18.93 0.46
C ASP A 200 -3.97 -20.40 -0.01
N PRO A 201 -3.46 -21.34 0.80
CA PRO A 201 -3.45 -22.75 0.43
C PRO A 201 -4.85 -23.39 0.46
N ASP A 202 -5.86 -22.73 1.05
CA ASP A 202 -7.23 -23.23 1.09
C ASP A 202 -7.86 -23.28 -0.32
N PRO A 203 -8.26 -24.46 -0.83
CA PRO A 203 -8.85 -24.60 -2.17
C PRO A 203 -10.11 -23.76 -2.38
N ASN A 204 -10.92 -23.56 -1.34
CA ASN A 204 -12.12 -22.74 -1.44
C ASN A 204 -11.77 -21.26 -1.66
N SER A 205 -10.77 -20.77 -0.94
CA SER A 205 -10.27 -19.40 -1.10
C SER A 205 -9.62 -19.20 -2.48
N GLN A 206 -8.92 -20.20 -3.02
CA GLN A 206 -8.38 -20.16 -4.38
C GLN A 206 -9.48 -20.10 -5.44
N LYS A 207 -10.51 -20.95 -5.32
CA LYS A 207 -11.66 -20.96 -6.24
C LYS A 207 -12.43 -19.64 -6.21
N GLN A 208 -12.67 -19.07 -5.02
CA GLN A 208 -13.31 -17.76 -4.89
C GLN A 208 -12.51 -16.66 -5.58
N LYS A 209 -11.19 -16.67 -5.43
CA LYS A 209 -10.30 -15.71 -6.08
C LYS A 209 -10.31 -15.87 -7.60
N GLN A 210 -10.28 -17.11 -8.09
CA GLN A 210 -10.38 -17.40 -9.51
C GLN A 210 -11.68 -16.88 -10.10
N ASN A 211 -12.82 -17.19 -9.47
CA ASN A 211 -14.13 -16.70 -9.91
C ASN A 211 -14.18 -15.15 -9.94
N ALA A 212 -13.63 -14.48 -8.91
CA ALA A 212 -13.59 -13.02 -8.88
C ALA A 212 -12.75 -12.42 -10.02
N LEU A 213 -11.63 -13.05 -10.37
CA LEU A 213 -10.80 -12.65 -11.51
C LEU A 213 -11.52 -12.87 -12.84
N GLU A 214 -12.24 -13.98 -12.99
CA GLU A 214 -13.06 -14.29 -14.17
C GLU A 214 -14.17 -13.24 -14.34
N ASP A 215 -14.88 -12.90 -13.26
CA ASP A 215 -15.92 -11.86 -13.27
C ASP A 215 -15.36 -10.48 -13.64
N GLU A 216 -14.19 -10.11 -13.10
CA GLU A 216 -13.50 -8.85 -13.43
C GLU A 216 -13.06 -8.81 -14.90
N ALA A 217 -12.53 -9.92 -15.43
CA ALA A 217 -12.16 -10.05 -16.83
C ALA A 217 -13.38 -9.92 -17.75
N LEU A 218 -14.49 -10.61 -17.43
CA LEU A 218 -15.74 -10.50 -18.18
C LEU A 218 -16.30 -9.08 -18.18
N ASN A 219 -16.27 -8.40 -17.03
CA ASN A 219 -16.71 -7.01 -16.93
C ASN A 219 -15.83 -6.06 -17.75
N THR A 220 -14.52 -6.30 -17.80
CA THR A 220 -13.58 -5.53 -18.62
C THR A 220 -13.85 -5.75 -20.10
N VAL A 221 -14.02 -7.01 -20.53
CA VAL A 221 -14.37 -7.34 -21.92
C VAL A 221 -15.69 -6.69 -22.33
N LYS A 222 -16.73 -6.75 -21.49
CA LYS A 222 -18.02 -6.08 -21.75
C LYS A 222 -17.86 -4.57 -21.95
N LYS A 223 -17.06 -3.90 -21.12
CA LYS A 223 -16.78 -2.46 -21.28
C LYS A 223 -16.09 -2.16 -22.61
N LEU A 224 -15.04 -2.91 -22.94
CA LEU A 224 -14.30 -2.74 -24.19
C LEU A 224 -15.17 -2.98 -25.44
N LEU A 225 -16.07 -3.98 -25.40
CA LEU A 225 -17.01 -4.24 -26.49
C LEU A 225 -18.04 -3.10 -26.65
N ASN A 226 -18.53 -2.56 -25.53
CA ASN A 226 -19.48 -1.44 -25.56
C ASN A 226 -18.83 -0.16 -26.11
N ASP A 227 -17.58 0.11 -25.75
CA ASP A 227 -16.84 1.28 -26.25
C ASP A 227 -16.58 1.16 -27.76
N LYS A 228 -16.13 -0.01 -28.25
CA LYS A 228 -16.02 -0.28 -29.69
C LYS A 228 -17.34 -0.14 -30.46
N SER A 229 -18.45 -0.53 -29.84
CA SER A 229 -19.78 -0.39 -30.46
C SER A 229 -20.21 1.07 -30.60
N LYS A 230 -19.71 1.97 -29.72
CA LYS A 230 -19.92 3.41 -29.85
C LYS A 230 -19.04 3.99 -30.96
N ASP A 231 -17.79 3.58 -31.04
CA ASP A 231 -16.87 4.04 -32.10
C ASP A 231 -17.38 3.67 -33.49
N ASN A 232 -17.90 2.44 -33.67
CA ASN A 232 -18.49 1.99 -34.93
C ASN A 232 -19.83 2.67 -35.29
N LYS A 233 -20.56 3.24 -34.33
CA LYS A 233 -21.79 4.00 -34.63
C LYS A 233 -21.51 5.42 -35.11
N VAL A 234 -20.33 5.97 -34.82
CA VAL A 234 -19.93 7.31 -35.27
C VAL A 234 -19.41 7.28 -36.73
N THR A 235 -18.92 6.14 -37.21
CA THR A 235 -18.32 6.03 -38.57
C THR A 235 -19.33 5.82 -39.72
N VAL A 236 -20.64 5.71 -39.46
CA VAL A 236 -21.65 5.34 -40.49
C VAL A 236 -22.61 6.49 -40.86
N GLN A 237 -22.35 7.72 -40.41
CA GLN A 237 -23.09 8.89 -40.90
C GLN A 237 -22.13 9.89 -41.54
N GLU A 238 -21.99 9.79 -42.87
CA GLU A 238 -21.73 10.86 -43.84
C GLU A 238 -21.17 10.23 -45.13
N VAL A 239 -22.03 9.72 -46.03
CA VAL A 239 -21.93 9.88 -47.50
C VAL A 239 -23.31 9.53 -48.12
N GLU A 240 -24.23 10.49 -48.18
CA GLU A 240 -25.37 10.56 -49.12
C GLU A 240 -25.64 12.07 -49.28
N SER A 241 -25.71 12.74 -50.42
CA SER A 241 -25.61 12.44 -51.85
C SER A 241 -25.59 13.82 -52.54
N GLU A 242 -24.54 14.19 -53.28
CA GLU A 242 -24.60 15.29 -54.25
C GLU A 242 -24.61 14.67 -55.64
N GLY A 243 -25.81 14.52 -56.20
CA GLY A 243 -26.04 14.16 -57.59
C GLY A 243 -26.83 15.26 -58.28
N GLU A 244 -26.16 15.90 -59.24
CA GLU A 244 -26.66 16.43 -60.51
C GLU A 244 -27.94 17.29 -60.51
N GLU A 245 -27.79 18.59 -60.82
CA GLU A 245 -28.71 19.28 -61.73
C GLU A 245 -27.92 20.14 -62.73
N GLU A 246 -28.30 19.99 -64.00
CA GLU A 246 -27.86 20.75 -65.19
C GLU A 246 -28.27 22.23 -65.16
#